data_AF-A0A2V4C9B1-F1
#
_entry.id   AF-A0A2V4C9B1-F1
#
_cell.length_a   1.000
_cell.length_b   1.000
_cell.length_c   1.000
_cell.angle_alpha   90.00
_cell.angle_beta   90.00
_cell.angle_gamma   90.00
#
_symmetry.space_group_name_H-M   'P 1'
#
loop_
_entity.id
_entity.type
_entity.pdbx_description
1 polymer ?
#
loop_
_entity_poly.entity_id
_entity_poly.type
_entity_poly.pdbx_seq_one_letter_code
_entity_poly.pdbx_strand_id
1 'polypeptide(L)'
;MFCAIFVVNKFLNMKKLYCLLFFVFILNSCGVNEEIAGESKSKSTTYTQKVEIDEVLTQLKNRNPELALFIESNPVSNLKAKSGKTDYYFDLKNVYAVKNDKNEAAYTIPLYIISEDQFNYLHRLSLEITPTHVDVKLVIIEGKDDGTLKYTAHPFNMYQKKNITSKTTEIECYCVTSVSDCTCHTTHASSGCDHPDVVTSCNCSGGPTGGGSYGTGTKTTWSGGSGSATSYTPSGSGVIFGLQKHFKTDFTIGPLLKYTIEQNVTYGKMLLDFLNEETSTPVNKAFVVEMLISMENGQFTTTKQVRNSIENFKYSQKSPFNVDLSTILDKPTLTESKKFIEVYKALSNSPEFKNLFLAIFENNEKHNVKFEIAEHVYKDDDPTKEEVNGITIGVPGSNDIKIKLSKQIFIAGTLKSQITIENAKTILHECIHAFLFIKKNNPSVGMDFIKTLNEAYPSADQQHDFMVNKMIPTMQKVLSEIRDSVTTESGRSEVENLTMHPTITPLTSTSWDWDEYYKSISLKGLEDTNGFIKEYPYPSDKFDFWDRYVKAGKTWLDKK
;
A
#
# COMPACT_ATOMS: atom_id res chain seq x y z
N MET A 1 -0.40 21.55 67.00
CA MET A 1 -0.81 20.35 67.75
C MET A 1 -0.48 19.15 66.87
N PHE A 2 0.59 18.41 67.24
CA PHE A 2 1.12 17.10 66.77
C PHE A 2 1.12 16.79 65.26
N CYS A 3 2.23 16.65 64.50
CA CYS A 3 3.63 16.19 64.71
C CYS A 3 3.82 14.66 64.88
N ALA A 4 4.51 14.04 63.91
CA ALA A 4 5.39 12.83 63.92
C ALA A 4 5.29 12.13 62.53
N ILE A 5 6.28 11.92 61.65
CA ILE A 5 7.73 11.59 61.65
C ILE A 5 8.07 10.15 62.12
N PHE A 6 8.93 9.50 61.29
CA PHE A 6 9.87 8.35 61.50
C PHE A 6 9.31 6.96 61.08
N VAL A 7 9.99 6.04 60.35
CA VAL A 7 11.42 5.63 60.19
C VAL A 7 11.59 4.86 58.85
N VAL A 8 12.39 5.29 57.85
CA VAL A 8 13.74 4.81 57.42
C VAL A 8 14.11 3.33 57.63
N ASN A 9 14.31 2.53 56.57
CA ASN A 9 15.59 1.81 56.39
C ASN A 9 15.84 1.20 55.00
N LYS A 10 17.13 1.01 54.73
CA LYS A 10 17.86 0.99 53.45
C LYS A 10 18.75 -0.25 53.44
N PHE A 11 18.86 -1.03 52.35
CA PHE A 11 20.01 -1.92 52.01
C PHE A 11 19.80 -2.46 50.57
N LEU A 12 20.49 -1.98 49.51
CA LEU A 12 21.85 -2.25 48.99
C LEU A 12 22.10 -3.65 48.35
N ASN A 13 22.27 -3.62 47.01
CA ASN A 13 23.32 -4.26 46.15
C ASN A 13 23.72 -5.75 46.30
N MET A 14 23.72 -6.47 45.17
CA MET A 14 24.88 -7.23 44.60
C MET A 14 24.50 -7.82 43.22
N LYS A 15 24.93 -7.22 42.09
CA LYS A 15 26.10 -7.61 41.27
C LYS A 15 26.09 -9.04 40.68
N LYS A 16 26.00 -9.09 39.34
CA LYS A 16 26.82 -9.89 38.42
C LYS A 16 27.33 -11.25 38.93
N LEU A 17 26.63 -12.32 38.58
CA LEU A 17 27.20 -13.65 38.39
C LEU A 17 26.25 -14.47 37.52
N TYR A 18 26.77 -15.34 36.66
CA TYR A 18 26.09 -16.16 35.63
C TYR A 18 26.03 -15.57 34.22
N CYS A 19 27.23 -15.25 33.73
CA CYS A 19 27.60 -15.24 32.32
C CYS A 19 28.59 -16.40 32.05
N LEU A 20 28.28 -17.62 32.50
CA LEU A 20 29.15 -18.78 32.28
C LEU A 20 28.36 -20.09 32.49
N LEU A 21 27.87 -20.69 31.40
CA LEU A 21 27.47 -22.10 31.20
C LEU A 21 26.30 -22.21 30.21
N PHE A 22 26.56 -22.06 28.90
CA PHE A 22 25.75 -22.76 27.87
C PHE A 22 26.48 -22.85 26.51
N PHE A 23 27.80 -23.03 26.55
CA PHE A 23 28.58 -23.54 25.42
C PHE A 23 29.41 -24.71 25.94
N VAL A 24 29.54 -25.74 25.09
CA VAL A 24 30.15 -27.07 25.32
C VAL A 24 29.17 -28.14 25.81
N PHE A 25 28.37 -28.68 24.89
CA PHE A 25 28.52 -30.07 24.45
C PHE A 25 27.96 -30.21 23.01
N ILE A 26 28.88 -30.18 22.05
CA ILE A 26 28.73 -30.74 20.71
C ILE A 26 29.34 -32.16 20.77
N LEU A 27 28.79 -33.09 19.96
CA LEU A 27 29.29 -34.43 19.55
C LEU A 27 28.89 -35.57 20.52
N ASN A 28 28.26 -36.68 20.11
CA ASN A 28 28.21 -37.42 18.85
C ASN A 28 26.97 -38.35 18.79
N SER A 29 26.41 -38.61 17.58
CA SER A 29 26.35 -39.94 16.89
C SER A 29 24.96 -40.61 16.99
N CYS A 30 24.27 -41.18 16.00
CA CYS A 30 24.46 -41.66 14.61
C CYS A 30 23.09 -41.51 13.91
N GLY A 31 22.88 -41.32 12.60
CA GLY A 31 23.43 -42.02 11.45
C GLY A 31 22.33 -42.89 10.84
N VAL A 32 21.86 -42.60 9.62
CA VAL A 32 21.36 -43.59 8.63
C VAL A 32 21.58 -43.01 7.23
N ASN A 33 22.40 -43.69 6.46
CA ASN A 33 22.46 -43.61 5.00
C ASN A 33 21.30 -44.43 4.42
N GLU A 34 20.61 -43.90 3.42
CA GLU A 34 20.03 -44.73 2.37
C GLU A 34 20.51 -44.23 1.01
N GLU A 35 21.25 -45.10 0.33
CA GLU A 35 21.60 -44.99 -1.08
C GLU A 35 20.35 -45.25 -1.93
N ILE A 36 20.06 -44.36 -2.86
CA ILE A 36 19.30 -44.71 -4.07
C ILE A 36 20.19 -44.37 -5.26
N ALA A 37 20.70 -45.42 -5.90
CA ALA A 37 21.45 -45.33 -7.14
C ALA A 37 20.47 -45.02 -8.30
N GLY A 38 20.58 -43.81 -8.83
CA GLY A 38 20.00 -43.43 -10.11
C GLY A 38 20.88 -42.37 -10.73
N GLU A 39 21.42 -42.64 -11.92
CA GLU A 39 22.29 -41.73 -12.68
C GLU A 39 21.63 -40.35 -12.86
N SER A 40 21.92 -39.41 -11.95
CA SER A 40 21.54 -38.02 -12.10
C SER A 40 22.66 -37.28 -12.81
N LYS A 41 22.35 -36.73 -13.99
CA LYS A 41 23.15 -35.65 -14.55
C LYS A 41 23.13 -34.53 -13.54
N SER A 42 24.24 -34.26 -12.85
CA SER A 42 24.31 -33.23 -11.80
C SER A 42 23.93 -31.88 -12.41
N LYS A 43 22.71 -31.42 -12.15
CA LYS A 43 22.36 -30.01 -12.35
C LYS A 43 23.18 -29.23 -11.34
N SER A 44 24.16 -28.46 -11.80
CA SER A 44 24.86 -27.52 -10.93
C SER A 44 23.82 -26.52 -10.44
N THR A 45 23.51 -26.57 -9.15
CA THR A 45 22.59 -25.65 -8.49
C THR A 45 23.39 -24.48 -7.93
N THR A 46 23.25 -23.31 -8.56
CA THR A 46 23.68 -22.05 -7.98
C THR A 46 22.60 -21.49 -7.07
N TYR A 47 22.97 -20.92 -5.92
CA TYR A 47 22.04 -20.21 -5.04
C TYR A 47 22.61 -18.85 -4.64
N THR A 48 21.73 -17.87 -4.42
CA THR A 48 22.10 -16.52 -3.97
C THR A 48 21.82 -16.38 -2.48
N GLN A 49 22.77 -15.81 -1.74
CA GLN A 49 22.66 -15.61 -0.31
C GLN A 49 23.17 -14.21 0.07
N LYS A 50 22.49 -13.52 1.00
CA LYS A 50 23.02 -12.31 1.64
C LYS A 50 24.14 -12.69 2.61
N VAL A 51 25.28 -12.03 2.53
CA VAL A 51 26.47 -12.31 3.35
C VAL A 51 26.93 -11.04 4.08
N GLU A 52 27.57 -11.23 5.24
CA GLU A 52 28.22 -10.15 5.97
C GLU A 52 29.49 -9.72 5.25
N ILE A 53 29.79 -8.42 5.27
CA ILE A 53 31.00 -7.89 4.63
C ILE A 53 32.28 -8.52 5.19
N ASP A 54 32.29 -8.89 6.47
CA ASP A 54 33.43 -9.53 7.12
C ASP A 54 33.80 -10.87 6.46
N GLU A 55 32.83 -11.61 5.91
CA GLU A 55 33.09 -12.82 5.13
C GLU A 55 33.93 -12.48 3.89
N VAL A 56 33.50 -11.45 3.15
CA VAL A 56 34.15 -11.02 1.90
C VAL A 56 35.52 -10.40 2.19
N LEU A 57 35.62 -9.55 3.21
CA LEU A 57 36.87 -8.91 3.60
C LEU A 57 37.88 -9.91 4.15
N THR A 58 37.45 -10.94 4.87
CA THR A 58 38.36 -12.00 5.34
C THR A 58 38.99 -12.73 4.15
N GLN A 59 38.20 -13.02 3.12
CA GLN A 59 38.72 -13.65 1.91
C GLN A 59 39.61 -12.71 1.09
N LEU A 60 39.23 -11.43 0.98
CA LEU A 60 40.02 -10.42 0.28
C LEU A 60 41.33 -10.09 1.00
N LYS A 61 41.38 -9.96 2.33
CA LYS A 61 42.60 -9.62 3.08
C LYS A 61 43.75 -10.59 2.81
N ASN A 62 43.44 -11.86 2.59
CA ASN A 62 44.43 -12.89 2.30
C ASN A 62 44.92 -12.87 0.84
N ARG A 63 44.19 -12.23 -0.07
CA ARG A 63 44.41 -12.33 -1.53
C ARG A 63 44.71 -11.00 -2.21
N ASN A 64 44.02 -9.96 -1.79
CA ASN A 64 44.14 -8.58 -2.23
C ASN A 64 43.90 -7.63 -1.03
N PRO A 65 44.87 -7.51 -0.10
CA PRO A 65 44.73 -6.73 1.13
C PRO A 65 44.50 -5.24 0.86
N GLU A 66 45.05 -4.73 -0.24
CA GLU A 66 44.86 -3.33 -0.64
C GLU A 66 43.40 -3.04 -1.02
N LEU A 67 42.75 -3.94 -1.78
CA LEU A 67 41.34 -3.79 -2.12
C LEU A 67 40.44 -3.94 -0.90
N ALA A 68 40.77 -4.87 0.00
CA ALA A 68 40.05 -5.02 1.27
C ALA A 68 40.10 -3.71 2.08
N LEU A 69 41.30 -3.15 2.25
CA LEU A 69 41.51 -1.88 2.95
C LEU A 69 40.77 -0.72 2.26
N PHE A 70 40.77 -0.70 0.92
CA PHE A 70 40.04 0.30 0.14
C PHE A 70 38.53 0.21 0.39
N ILE A 71 37.94 -0.98 0.38
CA ILE A 71 36.52 -1.20 0.67
C ILE A 71 36.19 -0.77 2.12
N GLU A 72 37.01 -1.17 3.09
CA GLU A 72 36.85 -0.82 4.51
C GLU A 72 36.94 0.70 4.75
N SER A 73 37.79 1.39 4.00
CA SER A 73 38.02 2.83 4.16
C SER A 73 36.93 3.70 3.53
N ASN A 74 36.03 3.13 2.72
CA ASN A 74 35.01 3.86 1.97
C ASN A 74 33.56 3.36 2.23
N PRO A 75 33.10 3.27 3.50
CA PRO A 75 31.74 2.84 3.81
C PRO A 75 30.72 3.95 3.52
N VAL A 76 29.54 3.56 3.03
CA VAL A 76 28.40 4.47 2.76
C VAL A 76 27.95 5.29 3.96
N SER A 77 28.18 4.83 5.19
CA SER A 77 27.77 5.56 6.40
C SER A 77 28.47 6.92 6.58
N ASN A 78 29.51 7.24 5.79
CA ASN A 78 30.34 8.43 5.92
C ASN A 78 30.15 9.48 4.80
N LEU A 79 29.01 9.48 4.12
CA LEU A 79 28.66 10.46 3.08
C LEU A 79 28.52 11.90 3.65
N LYS A 80 29.64 12.60 3.85
CA LYS A 80 29.71 14.08 3.85
C LYS A 80 30.68 14.50 2.76
N ALA A 81 30.13 14.91 1.61
CA ALA A 81 30.89 15.22 0.41
C ALA A 81 31.91 16.35 0.66
N LYS A 82 33.20 16.08 0.39
CA LYS A 82 34.23 17.12 0.18
C LYS A 82 34.62 17.09 -1.30
N SER A 83 33.86 17.81 -2.13
CA SER A 83 34.14 18.26 -3.51
C SER A 83 35.30 17.58 -4.29
N GLY A 84 35.29 16.26 -4.40
CA GLY A 84 36.13 15.48 -5.30
C GLY A 84 35.32 15.02 -6.51
N LYS A 85 35.93 14.96 -7.70
CA LYS A 85 35.20 14.78 -8.97
C LYS A 85 34.57 13.38 -9.18
N THR A 86 34.93 12.35 -8.40
CA THR A 86 34.26 11.04 -8.39
C THR A 86 34.70 10.26 -7.15
N ASP A 87 33.80 10.04 -6.20
CA ASP A 87 34.06 9.22 -5.01
C ASP A 87 33.22 7.95 -5.04
N TYR A 88 33.82 6.82 -4.63
CA TYR A 88 33.16 5.52 -4.54
C TYR A 88 32.80 5.21 -3.09
N TYR A 89 31.57 4.79 -2.84
CA TYR A 89 31.12 4.35 -1.52
C TYR A 89 30.53 2.95 -1.62
N PHE A 90 30.98 2.06 -0.73
CA PHE A 90 30.56 0.66 -0.74
C PHE A 90 29.40 0.41 0.22
N ASP A 91 28.38 -0.29 -0.28
CA ASP A 91 27.28 -0.77 0.54
C ASP A 91 27.65 -2.06 1.27
N LEU A 92 28.36 -1.91 2.37
CA LEU A 92 28.85 -3.05 3.14
C LEU A 92 27.72 -3.85 3.81
N LYS A 93 26.50 -3.32 3.88
CA LYS A 93 25.36 -3.99 4.51
C LYS A 93 24.59 -4.92 3.56
N ASN A 94 24.84 -4.81 2.25
CA ASN A 94 24.04 -5.47 1.22
C ASN A 94 24.90 -6.20 0.22
N VAL A 95 25.79 -7.01 0.77
CA VAL A 95 26.65 -7.88 0.00
C VAL A 95 25.94 -9.20 -0.23
N TYR A 96 25.99 -9.67 -1.46
CA TYR A 96 25.38 -10.94 -1.87
C TYR A 96 26.46 -11.86 -2.42
N ALA A 97 26.32 -13.15 -2.17
CA ALA A 97 27.14 -14.19 -2.75
C ALA A 97 26.28 -15.10 -3.63
N VAL A 98 26.74 -15.40 -4.84
CA VAL A 98 26.24 -16.51 -5.64
C VAL A 98 27.19 -17.68 -5.42
N LYS A 99 26.69 -18.72 -4.76
CA LYS A 99 27.47 -19.90 -4.40
C LYS A 99 27.09 -21.07 -5.31
N ASN A 100 28.08 -21.85 -5.72
CA ASN A 100 27.85 -23.13 -6.39
C ASN A 100 27.81 -24.29 -5.39
N ASP A 101 27.61 -25.50 -5.90
CA ASP A 101 27.59 -26.77 -5.16
C ASP A 101 28.92 -27.10 -4.46
N LYS A 102 30.01 -26.46 -4.88
CA LYS A 102 31.34 -26.57 -4.26
C LYS A 102 31.63 -25.44 -3.26
N ASN A 103 30.64 -24.61 -2.96
CA ASN A 103 30.75 -23.45 -2.08
C ASN A 103 31.77 -22.39 -2.59
N GLU A 104 32.08 -22.39 -3.89
CA GLU A 104 32.78 -21.29 -4.53
C GLU A 104 31.79 -20.13 -4.70
N ALA A 105 32.22 -18.91 -4.38
CA ALA A 105 31.33 -17.77 -4.23
C ALA A 105 31.77 -16.60 -5.13
N ALA A 106 30.82 -16.09 -5.91
CA ALA A 106 30.95 -14.78 -6.55
C ALA A 106 30.19 -13.75 -5.71
N TYR A 107 30.91 -12.77 -5.19
CA TYR A 107 30.38 -11.70 -4.36
C TYR A 107 29.97 -10.50 -5.21
N THR A 108 28.89 -9.84 -4.82
CA THR A 108 28.44 -8.57 -5.40
C THR A 108 28.33 -7.56 -4.27
N ILE A 109 29.10 -6.49 -4.36
CA ILE A 109 29.07 -5.34 -3.44
C ILE A 109 28.49 -4.14 -4.19
N PRO A 110 27.34 -3.59 -3.78
CA PRO A 110 26.81 -2.38 -4.39
C PRO A 110 27.75 -1.19 -4.20
N LEU A 111 27.83 -0.34 -5.22
CA LEU A 111 28.74 0.79 -5.28
C LEU A 111 27.99 2.07 -5.61
N TYR A 112 28.19 3.12 -4.81
CA TYR A 112 27.67 4.44 -5.10
C TYR A 112 28.78 5.33 -5.62
N ILE A 113 28.49 6.03 -6.72
CA ILE A 113 29.38 7.02 -7.29
C ILE A 113 28.74 8.38 -7.12
N ILE A 114 29.42 9.30 -6.44
CA ILE A 114 29.04 10.72 -6.47
C ILE A 114 29.70 11.33 -7.71
N SER A 115 28.93 11.46 -8.79
CA SER A 115 29.25 12.38 -9.88
C SER A 115 27.95 13.10 -10.26
N GLU A 116 28.02 14.42 -10.46
CA GLU A 116 26.85 15.28 -10.72
C GLU A 116 26.13 14.94 -12.05
N ASP A 117 26.74 14.13 -12.92
CA ASP A 117 26.29 13.93 -14.32
C ASP A 117 25.81 12.51 -14.67
N GLN A 118 25.77 11.55 -13.73
CA GLN A 118 25.58 10.12 -14.06
C GLN A 118 24.40 9.44 -13.33
N PHE A 119 23.21 10.03 -13.39
CA PHE A 119 22.02 9.47 -12.74
C PHE A 119 21.47 8.18 -13.37
N ASN A 120 21.80 7.90 -14.64
CA ASN A 120 21.30 6.72 -15.38
C ASN A 120 22.11 5.44 -15.13
N TYR A 121 23.17 5.52 -14.31
CA TYR A 121 24.09 4.42 -14.09
C TYR A 121 23.91 3.85 -12.68
N LEU A 122 23.89 2.52 -12.57
CA LEU A 122 24.07 1.79 -11.33
C LEU A 122 25.43 1.10 -11.39
N HIS A 123 26.23 1.26 -10.34
CA HIS A 123 27.55 0.68 -10.25
C HIS A 123 27.54 -0.45 -9.22
N ARG A 124 28.13 -1.58 -9.58
CA ARG A 124 28.29 -2.73 -8.68
C ARG A 124 29.70 -3.27 -8.83
N LEU A 125 30.34 -3.58 -7.72
CA LEU A 125 31.58 -4.31 -7.71
C LEU A 125 31.26 -5.81 -7.67
N SER A 126 31.60 -6.53 -8.73
CA SER A 126 31.55 -7.99 -8.78
C SER A 126 32.93 -8.53 -8.46
N LEU A 127 33.00 -9.41 -7.46
CA LEU A 127 34.24 -10.06 -7.02
C LEU A 127 34.08 -11.57 -7.11
N GLU A 128 34.83 -12.20 -7.99
CA GLU A 128 34.95 -13.65 -8.03
C GLU A 128 36.21 -14.04 -7.24
N ILE A 129 36.01 -14.72 -6.11
CA ILE A 129 37.12 -15.13 -5.24
C ILE A 129 37.20 -16.65 -5.28
N THR A 130 38.29 -17.16 -5.86
CA THR A 130 38.57 -18.59 -5.94
C THR A 130 39.88 -18.91 -5.19
N PRO A 131 40.22 -20.19 -5.00
CA PRO A 131 41.49 -20.56 -4.39
C PRO A 131 42.73 -20.04 -5.14
N THR A 132 42.61 -19.79 -6.45
CA THR A 132 43.75 -19.48 -7.34
C THR A 132 43.75 -18.06 -7.87
N HIS A 133 42.62 -17.35 -7.84
CA HIS A 133 42.53 -15.98 -8.36
C HIS A 133 41.44 -15.16 -7.67
N VAL A 134 41.60 -13.83 -7.76
CA VAL A 134 40.56 -12.85 -7.46
C VAL A 134 40.33 -12.05 -8.73
N ASP A 135 39.14 -12.17 -9.31
CA ASP A 135 38.70 -11.31 -10.41
C ASP A 135 37.78 -10.21 -9.87
N VAL A 136 38.04 -8.97 -10.27
CA VAL A 136 37.35 -7.80 -9.75
C VAL A 136 36.87 -6.95 -10.91
N LYS A 137 35.55 -6.91 -11.08
CA LYS A 137 34.90 -6.19 -12.16
C LYS A 137 33.98 -5.12 -11.61
N LEU A 138 34.10 -3.92 -12.13
CA LEU A 138 33.08 -2.90 -12.01
C LEU A 138 32.02 -3.16 -13.07
N VAL A 139 30.84 -3.59 -12.63
CA VAL A 139 29.66 -3.73 -13.47
C VAL A 139 28.90 -2.41 -13.43
N ILE A 140 28.72 -1.80 -14.59
CA ILE A 140 27.93 -0.60 -14.80
C ILE A 140 26.66 -1.01 -15.53
N ILE A 141 25.52 -0.71 -14.93
CA ILE A 141 24.18 -0.91 -15.50
C ILE A 141 23.64 0.44 -15.89
N GLU A 142 23.47 0.66 -17.19
CA GLU A 142 22.94 1.90 -17.76
C GLU A 142 21.48 1.68 -18.17
N GLY A 143 20.58 2.51 -17.64
CA GLY A 143 19.21 2.59 -18.15
C GLY A 143 19.16 3.41 -19.43
N LYS A 144 18.59 2.86 -20.50
CA LYS A 144 18.35 3.55 -21.78
C LYS A 144 16.97 4.19 -21.81
N ASP A 145 16.82 5.25 -22.59
CA ASP A 145 15.56 6.02 -22.72
C ASP A 145 14.38 5.15 -23.21
N ASP A 146 14.65 4.07 -23.93
CA ASP A 146 13.65 3.20 -24.54
C ASP A 146 13.05 2.16 -23.59
N GLY A 147 13.62 1.95 -22.41
CA GLY A 147 13.18 0.86 -21.54
C GLY A 147 14.25 -0.17 -21.22
N THR A 148 15.29 -0.23 -22.03
CA THR A 148 16.28 -1.31 -22.00
C THR A 148 17.41 -1.01 -21.03
N LEU A 149 18.08 -2.07 -20.58
CA LEU A 149 19.26 -1.98 -19.73
C LEU A 149 20.48 -2.37 -20.56
N LYS A 150 21.54 -1.56 -20.47
CA LYS A 150 22.86 -1.88 -21.02
C LYS A 150 23.80 -2.22 -19.88
N TYR A 151 24.42 -3.39 -19.97
CA TYR A 151 25.42 -3.85 -19.00
C TYR A 151 26.80 -3.68 -19.59
N THR A 152 27.72 -3.13 -18.81
CA THR A 152 29.14 -3.06 -19.16
C THR A 152 29.96 -3.49 -17.96
N ALA A 153 30.99 -4.30 -18.18
CA ALA A 153 31.88 -4.76 -17.13
C ALA A 153 33.31 -4.32 -17.46
N HIS A 154 33.98 -3.71 -16.49
CA HIS A 154 35.34 -3.23 -16.63
C HIS A 154 36.22 -3.79 -15.50
N PRO A 155 37.50 -4.09 -15.76
CA PRO A 155 38.45 -4.35 -14.67
C PRO A 155 38.42 -3.18 -13.68
N PHE A 156 38.19 -3.48 -12.40
CA PHE A 156 38.19 -2.43 -11.38
C PHE A 156 39.62 -2.18 -10.89
N ASN A 157 40.11 -0.95 -11.07
CA ASN A 157 41.40 -0.53 -10.55
C ASN A 157 41.19 0.63 -9.56
N MET A 158 41.33 0.34 -8.26
CA MET A 158 41.16 1.32 -7.18
C MET A 158 42.14 2.50 -7.23
N TYR A 159 43.25 2.39 -7.96
CA TYR A 159 44.25 3.45 -8.12
C TYR A 159 44.05 4.30 -9.38
N GLN A 160 43.25 3.84 -10.35
CA GLN A 160 42.96 4.63 -11.54
C GLN A 160 41.81 5.61 -11.27
N LYS A 161 42.17 6.83 -10.85
CA LYS A 161 41.27 8.00 -10.76
C LYS A 161 40.84 8.55 -12.14
N LYS A 162 40.57 7.68 -13.13
CA LYS A 162 40.18 8.13 -14.48
C LYS A 162 38.67 8.12 -14.65
N ASN A 163 38.15 9.22 -15.19
CA ASN A 163 36.83 9.28 -15.84
C ASN A 163 36.75 8.13 -16.87
N ILE A 164 36.01 7.08 -16.56
CA ILE A 164 35.73 5.99 -17.49
C ILE A 164 34.73 6.54 -18.51
N THR A 165 35.22 7.12 -19.60
CA THR A 165 34.42 7.35 -20.80
C THR A 165 34.38 6.03 -21.57
N SER A 166 33.18 5.48 -21.76
CA SER A 166 33.00 4.11 -22.25
C SER A 166 33.66 3.90 -23.61
N LYS A 167 34.65 3.00 -23.66
CA LYS A 167 34.89 2.21 -24.87
C LYS A 167 34.44 0.79 -24.56
N THR A 168 33.33 0.41 -25.17
CA THR A 168 32.55 -0.80 -24.92
C THR A 168 33.20 -2.05 -25.50
N THR A 169 33.25 -3.12 -24.71
CA THR A 169 33.02 -4.47 -25.20
C THR A 169 31.55 -4.78 -24.92
N GLU A 170 30.72 -4.89 -25.95
CA GLU A 170 29.31 -5.28 -25.82
C GLU A 170 29.23 -6.73 -25.32
N ILE A 171 28.34 -6.98 -24.36
CA ILE A 171 28.02 -8.34 -23.94
C ILE A 171 26.86 -8.80 -24.82
N GLU A 172 27.11 -9.77 -25.70
CA GLU A 172 26.20 -10.17 -26.81
C GLU A 172 25.02 -11.08 -26.39
N CYS A 173 25.00 -11.58 -25.15
CA CYS A 173 23.96 -12.49 -24.67
C CYS A 173 23.59 -12.19 -23.20
N TYR A 174 22.29 -12.24 -22.87
CA TYR A 174 21.83 -12.28 -21.49
C TYR A 174 20.64 -13.23 -21.29
N CYS A 175 20.50 -13.75 -20.06
CA CYS A 175 19.37 -14.59 -19.65
C CYS A 175 18.70 -13.99 -18.41
N VAL A 176 17.37 -14.06 -18.37
CA VAL A 176 16.50 -13.64 -17.27
C VAL A 176 15.82 -14.88 -16.73
N THR A 177 16.07 -15.21 -15.47
CA THR A 177 15.36 -16.29 -14.77
C THR A 177 14.47 -15.69 -13.68
N SER A 178 13.16 -15.76 -13.84
CA SER A 178 12.21 -15.42 -12.79
C SER A 178 11.98 -16.63 -11.90
N VAL A 179 12.09 -16.43 -10.58
CA VAL A 179 11.74 -17.41 -9.55
C VAL A 179 10.63 -16.79 -8.71
N SER A 180 9.47 -17.43 -8.63
CA SER A 180 8.41 -17.01 -7.71
C SER A 180 8.75 -17.43 -6.27
N ASP A 181 8.29 -16.70 -5.26
CA ASP A 181 8.48 -17.10 -3.86
C ASP A 181 7.72 -18.40 -3.57
N CYS A 182 8.34 -19.32 -2.80
CA CYS A 182 7.67 -20.50 -2.23
C CYS A 182 6.82 -20.02 -1.04
N THR A 183 5.49 -20.03 -1.16
CA THR A 183 4.61 -19.89 0.02
C THR A 183 4.53 -21.22 0.76
N CYS A 184 5.62 -21.57 1.42
CA CYS A 184 5.77 -22.86 2.08
C CYS A 184 5.71 -22.61 3.60
N HIS A 185 4.52 -22.80 4.20
CA HIS A 185 4.28 -22.69 5.64
C HIS A 185 4.57 -24.01 6.37
N THR A 186 4.92 -23.94 7.65
CA THR A 186 5.54 -25.00 8.48
C THR A 186 4.67 -26.23 8.81
N THR A 187 3.50 -26.40 8.22
CA THR A 187 2.62 -27.55 8.49
C THR A 187 2.10 -28.14 7.20
N HIS A 188 2.78 -29.18 6.68
CA HIS A 188 2.28 -29.92 5.53
C HIS A 188 1.32 -31.02 5.95
N ALA A 189 0.07 -30.91 5.50
CA ALA A 189 -0.79 -32.06 5.22
C ALA A 189 -0.83 -32.24 3.70
N SER A 190 -0.17 -33.30 3.21
CA SER A 190 -0.44 -34.15 2.03
C SER A 190 -1.01 -33.62 0.68
N SER A 191 -1.21 -32.33 0.45
CA SER A 191 -1.63 -31.82 -0.88
C SER A 191 -0.81 -30.62 -1.33
N GLY A 192 0.26 -30.93 -2.10
CA GLY A 192 0.90 -30.05 -3.07
C GLY A 192 1.51 -28.74 -2.56
N CYS A 193 2.84 -28.68 -2.47
CA CYS A 193 3.51 -27.38 -2.58
C CYS A 193 3.43 -26.91 -4.02
N ASP A 194 3.05 -25.65 -4.23
CA ASP A 194 3.47 -24.94 -5.43
C ASP A 194 4.98 -24.74 -5.31
N HIS A 195 5.73 -25.55 -6.04
CA HIS A 195 7.16 -25.33 -6.20
C HIS A 195 7.36 -24.00 -6.92
N PRO A 196 8.41 -23.23 -6.58
CA PRO A 196 8.68 -21.97 -7.25
C PRO A 196 8.82 -22.23 -8.76
N ASP A 197 8.02 -21.54 -9.57
CA ASP A 197 8.13 -21.61 -11.01
C ASP A 197 9.40 -20.87 -11.41
N VAL A 198 10.31 -21.60 -12.05
CA VAL A 198 11.58 -21.08 -12.55
C VAL A 198 11.48 -20.93 -14.06
N VAL A 199 11.14 -19.74 -14.53
CA VAL A 199 11.06 -19.44 -15.96
C VAL A 199 12.34 -18.70 -16.38
N THR A 200 13.13 -19.30 -17.27
CA THR A 200 14.33 -18.68 -17.83
C THR A 200 14.10 -18.28 -19.29
N SER A 201 14.23 -16.99 -19.60
CA SER A 201 14.21 -16.46 -20.96
C SER A 201 15.58 -15.87 -21.30
N CYS A 202 16.21 -16.34 -22.37
CA CYS A 202 17.47 -15.80 -22.86
C CYS A 202 17.21 -14.98 -24.11
N ASN A 203 17.84 -13.80 -24.20
CA ASN A 203 17.78 -12.97 -25.39
C ASN A 203 19.21 -12.67 -25.86
N CYS A 204 19.48 -13.07 -27.09
CA CYS A 204 20.75 -12.84 -27.75
C CYS A 204 20.46 -12.00 -28.98
N SER A 205 21.03 -10.81 -29.10
CA SER A 205 20.89 -9.99 -30.30
C SER A 205 21.90 -10.48 -31.33
N GLY A 206 21.51 -11.46 -32.14
CA GLY A 206 22.37 -11.98 -33.21
C GLY A 206 21.90 -13.33 -33.76
N GLY A 207 20.75 -13.36 -34.43
CA GLY A 207 20.40 -14.51 -35.26
C GLY A 207 20.92 -14.32 -36.68
N PRO A 208 21.86 -15.14 -37.19
CA PRO A 208 22.06 -15.25 -38.62
C PRO A 208 21.01 -16.22 -39.19
N THR A 209 20.33 -15.78 -40.24
CA THR A 209 19.71 -16.66 -41.23
C THR A 209 20.76 -17.62 -41.81
N GLY A 210 20.58 -18.93 -41.66
CA GLY A 210 21.38 -19.92 -42.40
C GLY A 210 21.46 -21.29 -41.72
N GLY A 211 20.95 -22.33 -42.40
CA GLY A 211 20.84 -23.69 -41.86
C GLY A 211 22.15 -24.50 -41.87
N GLY A 212 22.10 -25.66 -41.23
CA GLY A 212 23.06 -26.74 -41.47
C GLY A 212 23.53 -27.52 -40.23
N SER A 213 23.13 -28.80 -40.20
CA SER A 213 23.82 -29.97 -39.65
C SER A 213 24.06 -30.10 -38.14
N TYR A 214 23.42 -31.14 -37.58
CA TYR A 214 23.78 -31.77 -36.31
C TYR A 214 25.21 -32.33 -36.37
N GLY A 215 26.06 -31.88 -35.45
CA GLY A 215 27.39 -32.41 -35.20
C GLY A 215 27.62 -32.58 -33.70
N THR A 216 27.71 -33.84 -33.27
CA THR A 216 28.10 -34.25 -31.91
C THR A 216 29.57 -33.89 -31.66
N GLY A 217 29.85 -33.11 -30.60
CA GLY A 217 31.20 -32.71 -30.21
C GLY A 217 31.37 -32.44 -28.72
N THR A 218 31.96 -33.42 -28.04
CA THR A 218 33.00 -33.36 -26.98
C THR A 218 32.90 -32.38 -25.79
N LYS A 219 33.01 -32.98 -24.59
CA LYS A 219 33.30 -32.40 -23.27
C LYS A 219 34.37 -31.30 -23.33
N THR A 220 34.07 -30.15 -22.73
CA THR A 220 35.07 -29.17 -22.27
C THR A 220 35.03 -29.07 -20.74
N THR A 221 36.14 -29.46 -20.12
CA THR A 221 36.53 -29.06 -18.76
C THR A 221 36.60 -27.53 -18.67
N TRP A 222 36.17 -27.01 -17.51
CA TRP A 222 36.28 -25.61 -17.12
C TRP A 222 37.71 -25.13 -17.32
N SER A 223 37.93 -24.37 -18.40
CA SER A 223 39.11 -23.57 -18.64
C SER A 223 38.61 -22.14 -18.85
N GLY A 224 39.20 -21.20 -18.12
CA GLY A 224 38.69 -19.85 -17.97
C GLY A 224 38.46 -19.13 -19.31
N GLY A 225 37.38 -18.35 -19.37
CA GLY A 225 37.05 -17.49 -20.50
C GLY A 225 35.55 -17.41 -20.77
N SER A 226 35.01 -16.20 -20.62
CA SER A 226 33.70 -15.71 -21.09
C SER A 226 32.42 -16.38 -20.60
N GLY A 227 31.67 -15.63 -19.77
CA GLY A 227 30.22 -15.54 -19.88
C GLY A 227 29.37 -16.61 -19.18
N SER A 228 29.55 -16.80 -17.87
CA SER A 228 28.52 -17.48 -17.08
C SER A 228 27.33 -16.53 -16.90
N ALA A 229 26.14 -16.94 -17.34
CA ALA A 229 24.92 -16.14 -17.28
C ALA A 229 24.42 -16.03 -15.83
N THR A 230 24.45 -14.82 -15.28
CA THR A 230 23.88 -14.49 -13.97
C THR A 230 22.37 -14.25 -14.08
N SER A 231 21.60 -14.97 -13.27
CA SER A 231 20.14 -14.88 -13.12
C SER A 231 19.73 -13.62 -12.32
N TYR A 232 18.63 -12.94 -12.71
CA TYR A 232 18.05 -11.82 -11.98
C TYR A 232 16.53 -11.98 -11.78
N THR A 233 16.10 -11.99 -10.52
CA THR A 233 14.73 -11.82 -10.01
C THR A 233 14.17 -10.42 -10.37
N PRO A 234 12.90 -10.03 -10.06
CA PRO A 234 12.46 -8.64 -10.18
C PRO A 234 13.40 -7.78 -9.34
N SER A 235 14.44 -7.27 -9.98
CA SER A 235 15.49 -6.59 -9.26
C SER A 235 14.94 -5.25 -8.86
N GLY A 236 15.32 -4.74 -7.68
CA GLY A 236 14.98 -3.37 -7.33
C GLY A 236 15.42 -2.39 -8.43
N SER A 237 16.45 -2.73 -9.20
CA SER A 237 16.88 -2.01 -10.40
C SER A 237 15.80 -1.92 -11.50
N GLY A 238 15.03 -2.98 -11.75
CA GLY A 238 13.90 -2.95 -12.68
C GLY A 238 12.73 -2.08 -12.19
N VAL A 239 12.46 -2.12 -10.88
CA VAL A 239 11.47 -1.23 -10.25
C VAL A 239 11.89 0.23 -10.34
N ILE A 240 13.15 0.54 -10.01
CA ILE A 240 13.75 1.89 -10.13
C ILE A 240 13.60 2.38 -11.57
N PHE A 241 13.96 1.54 -12.54
CA PHE A 241 13.89 1.90 -13.94
C PHE A 241 12.44 2.20 -14.39
N GLY A 242 11.48 1.35 -14.00
CA GLY A 242 10.06 1.56 -14.29
C GLY A 242 9.53 2.86 -13.67
N LEU A 243 9.90 3.16 -12.42
CA LEU A 243 9.55 4.42 -11.76
C LEU A 243 10.18 5.62 -12.48
N GLN A 244 11.47 5.55 -12.83
CA GLN A 244 12.17 6.62 -13.54
C GLN A 244 11.53 6.90 -14.91
N LYS A 245 11.03 5.88 -15.61
CA LYS A 245 10.29 6.04 -16.88
C LYS A 245 9.00 6.85 -16.71
N HIS A 246 8.29 6.66 -15.59
CA HIS A 246 7.09 7.44 -15.28
C HIS A 246 7.43 8.90 -14.93
N PHE A 247 8.53 9.14 -14.22
CA PHE A 247 8.93 10.49 -13.80
C PHE A 247 9.64 11.28 -14.90
N LYS A 248 10.32 10.63 -15.85
CA LYS A 248 11.15 11.31 -16.86
C LYS A 248 12.10 12.32 -16.20
N THR A 249 11.95 13.61 -16.50
CA THR A 249 12.74 14.72 -15.95
C THR A 249 12.11 15.36 -14.71
N ASP A 250 10.87 14.98 -14.34
CA ASP A 250 10.12 15.62 -13.25
C ASP A 250 10.72 15.30 -11.87
N PHE A 251 11.32 14.11 -11.74
CA PHE A 251 11.92 13.64 -10.50
C PHE A 251 13.06 12.66 -10.80
N THR A 252 14.19 12.85 -10.12
CA THR A 252 15.36 11.96 -10.24
C THR A 252 15.49 11.13 -8.97
N ILE A 253 15.43 9.80 -9.10
CA ILE A 253 15.60 8.90 -7.96
C ILE A 253 17.07 8.93 -7.52
N GLY A 254 17.34 9.58 -6.39
CA GLY A 254 18.68 9.70 -5.83
C GLY A 254 19.28 8.36 -5.36
N PRO A 255 20.60 8.28 -5.12
CA PRO A 255 21.28 7.04 -4.73
C PRO A 255 20.69 6.35 -3.48
N LEU A 256 20.35 7.13 -2.45
CA LEU A 256 19.78 6.61 -1.21
C LEU A 256 18.36 6.06 -1.41
N LEU A 257 17.55 6.71 -2.25
CA LEU A 257 16.24 6.20 -2.61
C LEU A 257 16.33 4.94 -3.47
N LYS A 258 17.26 4.88 -4.43
CA LYS A 258 17.54 3.65 -5.21
C LYS A 258 17.84 2.48 -4.28
N TYR A 259 18.74 2.70 -3.33
CA TYR A 259 19.05 1.71 -2.30
C TYR A 259 17.81 1.26 -1.52
N THR A 260 17.01 2.21 -1.06
CA THR A 260 15.79 1.93 -0.29
C THR A 260 14.80 1.10 -1.11
N ILE A 261 14.63 1.39 -2.40
CA ILE A 261 13.81 0.60 -3.33
C ILE A 261 14.39 -0.81 -3.50
N GLU A 262 15.72 -0.95 -3.63
CA GLU A 262 16.38 -2.26 -3.75
C GLU A 262 16.24 -3.12 -2.49
N GLN A 263 16.23 -2.51 -1.30
CA GLN A 263 15.98 -3.24 -0.04
C GLN A 263 14.51 -3.51 0.20
N ASN A 264 13.62 -2.73 -0.41
CA ASN A 264 12.17 -2.84 -0.24
C ASN A 264 11.48 -2.99 -1.61
N VAL A 265 11.94 -3.95 -2.42
CA VAL A 265 11.48 -4.15 -3.81
C VAL A 265 9.96 -4.22 -3.88
N THR A 266 9.32 -4.88 -2.91
CA THR A 266 7.86 -4.98 -2.83
C THR A 266 7.18 -3.62 -2.70
N TYR A 267 7.74 -2.66 -1.94
CA TYR A 267 7.16 -1.33 -1.78
C TYR A 267 7.28 -0.54 -3.08
N GLY A 268 8.48 -0.51 -3.68
CA GLY A 268 8.68 0.15 -4.96
C GLY A 268 7.82 -0.46 -6.06
N LYS A 269 7.63 -1.78 -6.06
CA LYS A 269 6.75 -2.47 -7.01
C LYS A 269 5.29 -2.03 -6.86
N MET A 270 4.77 -1.92 -5.63
CA MET A 270 3.40 -1.43 -5.40
C MET A 270 3.20 -0.01 -5.94
N LEU A 271 4.20 0.87 -5.77
CA LEU A 271 4.16 2.24 -6.29
C LEU A 271 4.23 2.29 -7.82
N LEU A 272 5.04 1.42 -8.43
CA LEU A 272 5.10 1.27 -9.88
C LEU A 272 3.79 0.73 -10.46
N ASP A 273 3.23 -0.31 -9.85
CA ASP A 273 1.96 -0.91 -10.25
C ASP A 273 0.83 0.13 -10.15
N PHE A 274 0.79 0.94 -9.08
CA PHE A 274 -0.14 2.05 -8.95
C PHE A 274 -0.08 3.04 -10.13
N LEU A 275 1.13 3.46 -10.55
CA LEU A 275 1.28 4.39 -11.69
C LEU A 275 0.87 3.74 -13.02
N ASN A 276 1.05 2.43 -13.17
CA ASN A 276 0.61 1.69 -14.33
C ASN A 276 -0.93 1.57 -14.38
N GLU A 277 -1.58 1.38 -13.23
CA GLU A 277 -3.03 1.20 -13.11
C GLU A 277 -3.83 2.51 -13.21
N GLU A 278 -3.42 3.55 -12.48
CA GLU A 278 -4.22 4.79 -12.31
C GLU A 278 -3.78 5.91 -13.25
N THR A 279 -2.95 5.61 -14.25
CA THR A 279 -2.28 6.56 -15.16
C THR A 279 -1.30 7.54 -14.48
N SER A 280 -0.24 7.93 -15.19
CA SER A 280 0.85 8.77 -14.65
C SER A 280 0.52 10.27 -14.66
N THR A 281 -0.64 10.63 -14.09
CA THR A 281 -1.04 12.04 -13.95
C THR A 281 -0.08 12.80 -13.02
N PRO A 282 0.04 14.14 -13.13
CA PRO A 282 0.90 14.92 -12.24
C PRO A 282 0.62 14.69 -10.74
N VAL A 283 -0.66 14.53 -10.37
CA VAL A 283 -1.09 14.29 -8.99
C VAL A 283 -0.66 12.88 -8.52
N ASN A 284 -0.80 11.85 -9.36
CA ASN A 284 -0.35 10.49 -9.04
C ASN A 284 1.17 10.42 -8.90
N LYS A 285 1.90 11.13 -9.77
CA LYS A 285 3.36 11.23 -9.68
C LYS A 285 3.79 11.92 -8.38
N ALA A 286 3.19 13.06 -8.05
CA ALA A 286 3.51 13.78 -6.81
C ALA A 286 3.30 12.89 -5.57
N PHE A 287 2.18 12.17 -5.50
CA PHE A 287 1.93 11.20 -4.44
C PHE A 287 2.99 10.11 -4.37
N VAL A 288 3.39 9.51 -5.50
CA VAL A 288 4.44 8.49 -5.48
C VAL A 288 5.80 9.07 -5.06
N VAL A 289 6.12 10.31 -5.43
CA VAL A 289 7.34 10.98 -4.94
C VAL A 289 7.30 11.14 -3.42
N GLU A 290 6.19 11.59 -2.85
CA GLU A 290 6.02 11.68 -1.39
C GLU A 290 6.18 10.31 -0.73
N MET A 291 5.54 9.27 -1.27
CA MET A 291 5.66 7.90 -0.78
C MET A 291 7.11 7.38 -0.84
N LEU A 292 7.84 7.69 -1.91
CA LEU A 292 9.24 7.33 -2.06
C LEU A 292 10.11 8.04 -1.01
N ILE A 293 9.88 9.34 -0.77
CA ILE A 293 10.57 10.10 0.29
C ILE A 293 10.24 9.55 1.68
N SER A 294 8.97 9.24 1.96
CA SER A 294 8.54 8.58 3.20
C SER A 294 9.22 7.23 3.41
N MET A 295 9.38 6.47 2.32
CA MET A 295 10.10 5.20 2.34
C MET A 295 11.58 5.40 2.67
N GLU A 296 12.26 6.36 2.04
CA GLU A 296 13.66 6.73 2.32
C GLU A 296 13.86 7.14 3.79
N ASN A 297 12.90 7.87 4.34
CA ASN A 297 12.88 8.29 5.75
C ASN A 297 12.50 7.17 6.72
N GLY A 298 12.25 5.94 6.25
CA GLY A 298 11.90 4.80 7.09
C GLY A 298 10.51 4.88 7.73
N GLN A 299 9.59 5.67 7.18
CA GLN A 299 8.23 5.80 7.71
C GLN A 299 7.38 4.54 7.47
N PHE A 300 7.72 3.74 6.46
CA PHE A 300 7.08 2.45 6.21
C PHE A 300 7.87 1.31 6.83
N THR A 301 7.25 0.63 7.79
CA THR A 301 7.79 -0.57 8.44
C THR A 301 7.18 -1.86 7.90
N THR A 302 6.07 -1.77 7.14
CA THR A 302 5.38 -2.94 6.56
C THR A 302 4.81 -2.65 5.17
N THR A 303 4.66 -3.70 4.34
CA THR A 303 3.96 -3.63 3.04
C THR A 303 2.52 -3.16 3.18
N LYS A 304 1.89 -3.46 4.32
CA LYS A 304 0.51 -3.09 4.65
C LYS A 304 0.32 -1.58 4.68
N GLN A 305 1.25 -0.84 5.29
CA GLN A 305 1.17 0.63 5.36
C GLN A 305 1.26 1.28 3.98
N VAL A 306 2.15 0.78 3.10
CA VAL A 306 2.27 1.26 1.72
C VAL A 306 0.99 1.02 0.96
N ARG A 307 0.44 -0.21 1.02
CA ARG A 307 -0.84 -0.55 0.39
C ARG A 307 -1.98 0.34 0.88
N ASN A 308 -2.12 0.50 2.20
CA ASN A 308 -3.17 1.35 2.77
C ASN A 308 -3.03 2.80 2.32
N SER A 309 -1.81 3.32 2.22
CA SER A 309 -1.56 4.69 1.74
C SER A 309 -1.97 4.85 0.28
N ILE A 310 -1.63 3.88 -0.58
CA ILE A 310 -2.05 3.84 -1.99
C ILE A 310 -3.58 3.80 -2.09
N GLU A 311 -4.24 2.90 -1.37
CA GLU A 311 -5.69 2.77 -1.41
C GLU A 311 -6.39 4.02 -0.84
N ASN A 312 -5.95 4.53 0.31
CA ASN A 312 -6.44 5.78 0.87
C ASN A 312 -6.30 6.93 -0.13
N PHE A 313 -5.18 7.01 -0.86
CA PHE A 313 -4.99 8.00 -1.91
C PHE A 313 -5.98 7.80 -3.06
N LYS A 314 -6.15 6.57 -3.58
CA LYS A 314 -7.15 6.24 -4.61
C LYS A 314 -8.56 6.65 -4.19
N TYR A 315 -8.94 6.36 -2.95
CA TYR A 315 -10.23 6.80 -2.39
C TYR A 315 -10.28 8.31 -2.23
N SER A 316 -9.21 8.96 -1.75
CA SER A 316 -9.11 10.42 -1.60
C SER A 316 -9.18 11.18 -2.93
N GLN A 317 -8.83 10.56 -4.06
CA GLN A 317 -8.99 11.16 -5.38
C GLN A 317 -10.44 11.14 -5.87
N LYS A 318 -11.18 10.09 -5.50
CA LYS A 318 -12.60 9.89 -5.85
C LYS A 318 -13.55 10.45 -4.79
N SER A 319 -12.99 10.72 -3.62
CA SER A 319 -13.60 11.37 -2.49
C SER A 319 -13.24 12.85 -2.50
N PRO A 320 -14.10 13.68 -1.95
CA PRO A 320 -13.81 15.09 -1.83
C PRO A 320 -12.85 15.45 -0.68
N PHE A 321 -12.69 14.59 0.32
CA PHE A 321 -11.74 14.77 1.42
C PHE A 321 -10.62 13.73 1.35
N ASN A 322 -9.54 13.96 2.09
CA ASN A 322 -8.51 12.94 2.29
C ASN A 322 -9.07 11.86 3.18
N VAL A 323 -9.35 10.69 2.59
CA VAL A 323 -9.95 9.55 3.28
C VAL A 323 -8.87 8.73 3.95
N ASP A 324 -9.00 8.52 5.25
CA ASP A 324 -8.29 7.46 5.96
C ASP A 324 -9.22 6.28 6.23
N LEU A 325 -9.07 5.22 5.44
CA LEU A 325 -9.73 3.92 5.59
C LEU A 325 -8.82 2.87 6.24
N SER A 326 -7.69 3.26 6.84
CA SER A 326 -6.68 2.32 7.36
C SER A 326 -7.27 1.25 8.26
N THR A 327 -8.18 1.60 9.17
CA THR A 327 -8.81 0.64 10.09
C THR A 327 -9.72 -0.39 9.39
N ILE A 328 -10.25 -0.04 8.21
CA ILE A 328 -11.15 -0.88 7.41
C ILE A 328 -10.32 -1.74 6.45
N LEU A 329 -9.37 -1.13 5.73
CA LEU A 329 -8.44 -1.78 4.81
C LEU A 329 -7.49 -2.75 5.52
N ASP A 330 -7.29 -2.56 6.83
CA ASP A 330 -6.53 -3.46 7.68
C ASP A 330 -7.16 -4.83 7.86
N LYS A 331 -8.48 -4.93 7.66
CA LYS A 331 -9.27 -6.15 7.81
C LYS A 331 -10.26 -6.29 6.64
N PRO A 332 -9.77 -6.36 5.39
CA PRO A 332 -10.61 -6.25 4.20
C PRO A 332 -11.44 -7.53 3.95
N THR A 333 -11.10 -8.62 4.63
CA THR A 333 -11.81 -9.90 4.52
C THR A 333 -13.07 -9.97 5.38
N LEU A 334 -13.21 -9.08 6.36
CA LEU A 334 -14.39 -9.01 7.22
C LEU A 334 -15.62 -8.57 6.42
N THR A 335 -16.78 -9.15 6.75
CA THR A 335 -18.04 -8.91 6.04
C THR A 335 -18.42 -7.43 6.07
N GLU A 336 -18.29 -6.78 7.23
CA GLU A 336 -18.55 -5.36 7.41
C GLU A 336 -17.63 -4.46 6.58
N SER A 337 -16.34 -4.80 6.50
CA SER A 337 -15.36 -4.04 5.71
C SER A 337 -15.67 -4.13 4.22
N LYS A 338 -16.02 -5.33 3.73
CA LYS A 338 -16.42 -5.53 2.32
C LYS A 338 -17.66 -4.72 1.98
N LYS A 339 -18.71 -4.82 2.80
CA LYS A 339 -19.95 -4.06 2.62
C LYS A 339 -19.71 -2.55 2.63
N PHE A 340 -18.91 -2.06 3.59
CA PHE A 340 -18.54 -0.64 3.63
C PHE A 340 -17.83 -0.21 2.33
N ILE A 341 -16.83 -0.97 1.88
CA ILE A 341 -16.06 -0.64 0.66
C ILE A 341 -16.97 -0.63 -0.57
N GLU A 342 -17.86 -1.61 -0.72
CA GLU A 342 -18.81 -1.69 -1.84
C GLU A 342 -19.75 -0.47 -1.85
N VAL A 343 -20.33 -0.12 -0.70
CA VAL A 343 -21.24 1.02 -0.57
C VAL A 343 -20.50 2.35 -0.77
N TYR A 344 -19.32 2.52 -0.18
CA TYR A 344 -18.52 3.74 -0.31
C TYR A 344 -18.03 3.94 -1.76
N LYS A 345 -17.70 2.84 -2.46
CA LYS A 345 -17.40 2.87 -3.89
C LYS A 345 -18.61 3.34 -4.71
N ALA A 346 -19.82 2.87 -4.40
CA ALA A 346 -21.03 3.35 -5.06
C ALA A 346 -21.24 4.86 -4.84
N LEU A 347 -21.15 5.32 -3.58
CA LEU A 347 -21.25 6.75 -3.22
C LEU A 347 -20.20 7.59 -3.94
N SER A 348 -18.92 7.20 -3.89
CA SER A 348 -17.83 7.92 -4.57
C SER A 348 -17.90 7.90 -6.09
N ASN A 349 -18.83 7.14 -6.69
CA ASN A 349 -19.13 7.21 -8.13
C ASN A 349 -20.25 8.20 -8.47
N SER A 350 -21.12 8.55 -7.51
CA SER A 350 -22.22 9.53 -7.72
C SER A 350 -21.66 10.92 -8.04
N PRO A 351 -22.08 11.54 -9.17
CA PRO A 351 -21.75 12.94 -9.47
C PRO A 351 -22.21 13.91 -8.39
N GLU A 352 -23.43 13.77 -7.87
CA GLU A 352 -23.93 14.69 -6.84
C GLU A 352 -23.15 14.54 -5.53
N PHE A 353 -22.74 13.31 -5.18
CA PHE A 353 -21.91 13.06 -4.02
C PHE A 353 -20.54 13.71 -4.17
N LYS A 354 -19.98 13.80 -5.39
CA LYS A 354 -18.75 14.57 -5.63
C LYS A 354 -19.02 16.07 -5.54
N ASN A 355 -20.12 16.55 -6.14
CA ASN A 355 -20.47 17.97 -6.22
C ASN A 355 -20.72 18.60 -4.84
N LEU A 356 -21.43 17.89 -3.95
CA LEU A 356 -21.71 18.33 -2.58
C LEU A 356 -20.45 18.85 -1.89
N PHE A 357 -19.31 18.28 -2.23
CA PHE A 357 -18.07 18.62 -1.58
C PHE A 357 -17.04 19.27 -2.52
N LEU A 358 -17.16 19.20 -3.84
CA LEU A 358 -16.43 20.14 -4.72
C LEU A 358 -16.76 21.59 -4.37
N ALA A 359 -18.00 21.85 -3.95
CA ALA A 359 -18.41 23.13 -3.40
C ALA A 359 -17.67 23.50 -2.10
N ILE A 360 -17.05 22.55 -1.38
CA ILE A 360 -16.22 22.83 -0.20
C ILE A 360 -14.81 23.25 -0.63
N PHE A 361 -14.25 22.51 -1.57
CA PHE A 361 -12.82 22.58 -1.86
C PHE A 361 -12.46 23.51 -3.01
N GLU A 362 -13.30 24.52 -3.29
CA GLU A 362 -13.02 25.61 -4.26
C GLU A 362 -11.58 26.15 -4.14
N ASN A 363 -10.95 26.02 -2.96
CA ASN A 363 -9.56 26.34 -2.66
C ASN A 363 -8.72 25.13 -2.18
N ASN A 364 -8.64 24.04 -2.95
CA ASN A 364 -7.60 22.97 -2.98
C ASN A 364 -7.09 22.29 -1.68
N GLU A 365 -7.41 22.72 -0.47
CA GLU A 365 -6.97 22.07 0.77
C GLU A 365 -7.99 21.02 1.21
N LYS A 366 -7.74 19.76 0.83
CA LYS A 366 -8.54 18.62 1.30
C LYS A 366 -8.34 18.41 2.80
N HIS A 367 -9.43 18.37 3.56
CA HIS A 367 -9.41 18.02 4.98
C HIS A 367 -9.34 16.50 5.17
N ASN A 368 -8.79 16.03 6.29
CA ASN A 368 -8.71 14.60 6.57
C ASN A 368 -9.98 14.10 7.27
N VAL A 369 -10.59 13.06 6.69
CA VAL A 369 -11.72 12.35 7.28
C VAL A 369 -11.32 10.89 7.46
N LYS A 370 -11.37 10.41 8.70
CA LYS A 370 -11.08 9.03 9.06
C LYS A 370 -12.38 8.26 9.28
N PHE A 371 -12.54 7.13 8.60
CA PHE A 371 -13.63 6.20 8.86
C PHE A 371 -13.18 5.08 9.80
N GLU A 372 -14.04 4.74 10.75
CA GLU A 372 -13.84 3.67 11.72
C GLU A 372 -15.13 2.83 11.81
N ILE A 373 -15.02 1.51 11.66
CA ILE A 373 -16.12 0.59 11.97
C ILE A 373 -15.90 0.09 13.39
N ALA A 374 -16.74 0.55 14.33
CA ALA A 374 -16.68 0.18 15.74
C ALA A 374 -17.71 -0.91 16.05
N GLU A 375 -17.47 -1.76 17.06
CA GLU A 375 -18.39 -2.86 17.40
C GLU A 375 -19.81 -2.34 17.71
N HIS A 376 -19.89 -1.24 18.46
CA HIS A 376 -21.10 -0.45 18.72
C HIS A 376 -20.72 1.03 18.68
N VAL A 377 -21.70 1.89 18.37
CA VAL A 377 -21.54 3.35 18.38
C VAL A 377 -22.69 3.95 19.18
N TYR A 378 -22.38 4.86 20.09
CA TYR A 378 -23.37 5.48 20.97
C TYR A 378 -23.40 6.99 20.76
N LYS A 379 -24.55 7.61 21.03
CA LYS A 379 -24.72 9.06 20.94
C LYS A 379 -23.65 9.78 21.76
N ASP A 380 -23.07 10.83 21.20
CA ASP A 380 -21.95 11.59 21.79
C ASP A 380 -20.73 10.74 22.20
N ASP A 381 -20.56 9.55 21.62
CA ASP A 381 -19.51 8.58 21.98
C ASP A 381 -19.57 8.10 23.45
N ASP A 382 -20.77 8.13 24.07
CA ASP A 382 -21.01 7.75 25.47
C ASP A 382 -21.79 6.43 25.57
N PRO A 383 -21.20 5.34 26.08
CA PRO A 383 -21.85 4.03 26.15
C PRO A 383 -23.04 3.94 27.11
N THR A 384 -23.30 4.98 27.90
CA THR A 384 -24.51 5.08 28.74
C THR A 384 -25.71 5.63 27.98
N LYS A 385 -25.50 6.18 26.79
CA LYS A 385 -26.55 6.71 25.91
C LYS A 385 -27.01 5.64 24.92
N GLU A 386 -28.03 5.99 24.15
CA GLU A 386 -28.57 5.10 23.12
C GLU A 386 -27.53 4.76 22.04
N GLU A 387 -27.57 3.51 21.57
CA GLU A 387 -26.79 3.09 20.41
C GLU A 387 -27.34 3.74 19.14
N VAL A 388 -26.47 4.30 18.32
CA VAL A 388 -26.78 4.95 17.05
C VAL A 388 -26.05 4.26 15.89
N ASN A 389 -26.48 4.54 14.65
CA ASN A 389 -25.92 3.87 13.47
C ASN A 389 -24.54 4.40 13.10
N GLY A 390 -24.28 5.68 13.38
CA GLY A 390 -23.01 6.35 13.18
C GLY A 390 -22.95 7.65 13.98
N ILE A 391 -21.74 8.17 14.13
CA ILE A 391 -21.47 9.51 14.65
C ILE A 391 -20.29 10.14 13.91
N THR A 392 -20.30 11.47 13.83
CA THR A 392 -19.20 12.26 13.30
C THR A 392 -18.66 13.17 14.39
N ILE A 393 -17.35 13.12 14.60
CA ILE A 393 -16.65 13.83 15.68
C ILE A 393 -15.50 14.64 15.08
N GLY A 394 -15.45 15.94 15.36
CA GLY A 394 -14.24 16.74 15.14
C GLY A 394 -13.18 16.41 16.19
N VAL A 395 -11.96 16.07 15.77
CA VAL A 395 -10.88 15.68 16.69
C VAL A 395 -10.35 16.94 17.40
N PRO A 396 -10.45 17.03 18.76
CA PRO A 396 -10.06 18.24 19.49
C PRO A 396 -8.62 18.67 19.21
N GLY A 397 -8.43 19.95 18.90
CA GLY A 397 -7.10 20.53 18.63
C GLY A 397 -6.54 20.22 17.24
N SER A 398 -7.35 19.66 16.32
CA SER A 398 -6.97 19.41 14.93
C SER A 398 -8.09 19.78 13.96
N ASN A 399 -7.76 19.81 12.67
CA ASN A 399 -8.76 19.91 11.60
C ASN A 399 -9.25 18.54 11.10
N ASP A 400 -8.87 17.46 11.80
CA ASP A 400 -9.25 16.10 11.41
C ASP A 400 -10.66 15.77 11.91
N ILE A 401 -11.39 15.02 11.10
CA ILE A 401 -12.74 14.56 11.41
C ILE A 401 -12.74 13.03 11.43
N LYS A 402 -13.44 12.46 12.40
CA LYS A 402 -13.63 11.02 12.53
C LYS A 402 -15.10 10.68 12.36
N ILE A 403 -15.41 9.77 11.44
CA ILE A 403 -16.71 9.14 11.28
C ILE A 403 -16.61 7.73 11.85
N LYS A 404 -17.42 7.42 12.87
CA LYS A 404 -17.58 6.07 13.40
C LYS A 404 -18.92 5.49 12.93
N LEU A 405 -18.90 4.26 12.44
CA LEU A 405 -20.09 3.51 12.03
C LEU A 405 -20.24 2.27 12.92
N SER A 406 -21.45 2.00 13.39
CA SER A 406 -21.72 0.78 14.16
C SER A 406 -21.65 -0.42 13.25
N LYS A 407 -20.79 -1.39 13.57
CA LYS A 407 -20.67 -2.67 12.86
C LYS A 407 -22.01 -3.39 12.73
N GLN A 408 -22.91 -3.20 13.70
CA GLN A 408 -24.21 -3.83 13.74
C GLN A 408 -25.06 -3.51 12.50
N ILE A 409 -24.88 -2.36 11.85
CA ILE A 409 -25.64 -1.99 10.64
C ILE A 409 -25.30 -2.89 9.44
N PHE A 410 -24.07 -3.42 9.40
CA PHE A 410 -23.59 -4.25 8.29
C PHE A 410 -23.91 -5.75 8.48
N ILE A 411 -24.28 -6.18 9.69
CA ILE A 411 -24.51 -7.59 10.01
C ILE A 411 -26.00 -7.90 9.92
N ALA A 412 -26.34 -8.94 9.16
CA ALA A 412 -27.73 -9.41 9.03
C ALA A 412 -28.23 -9.99 10.35
N GLY A 413 -29.49 -9.73 10.71
CA GLY A 413 -30.15 -10.31 11.88
C GLY A 413 -29.87 -9.60 13.22
N THR A 414 -29.09 -8.52 13.22
CA THR A 414 -28.95 -7.64 14.40
C THR A 414 -30.15 -6.69 14.50
N LEU A 415 -30.35 -6.10 15.69
CA LEU A 415 -31.40 -5.09 15.91
C LEU A 415 -31.20 -3.81 15.07
N LYS A 416 -29.95 -3.50 14.73
CA LYS A 416 -29.55 -2.33 13.94
C LYS A 416 -29.32 -2.65 12.46
N SER A 417 -29.55 -3.89 12.04
CA SER A 417 -29.27 -4.36 10.68
C SER A 417 -29.94 -3.49 9.63
N GLN A 418 -29.15 -3.08 8.64
CA GLN A 418 -29.55 -2.23 7.54
C GLN A 418 -29.35 -2.92 6.20
N ILE A 419 -30.27 -2.64 5.26
CA ILE A 419 -30.08 -3.02 3.86
C ILE A 419 -29.01 -2.15 3.18
N THR A 420 -28.54 -2.54 2.01
CA THR A 420 -27.39 -1.89 1.34
C THR A 420 -27.62 -0.39 1.09
N ILE A 421 -28.81 0.01 0.63
CA ILE A 421 -29.14 1.44 0.43
C ILE A 421 -29.31 2.22 1.75
N GLU A 422 -29.73 1.57 2.85
CA GLU A 422 -29.77 2.18 4.18
C GLU A 422 -28.35 2.44 4.71
N ASN A 423 -27.41 1.51 4.48
CA ASN A 423 -26.00 1.71 4.77
C ASN A 423 -25.43 2.90 3.99
N ALA A 424 -25.78 3.01 2.70
CA ALA A 424 -25.38 4.15 1.86
C ALA A 424 -25.89 5.48 2.42
N LYS A 425 -27.17 5.51 2.82
CA LYS A 425 -27.77 6.69 3.47
C LYS A 425 -27.07 7.04 4.78
N THR A 426 -26.77 6.06 5.63
CA THR A 426 -26.05 6.29 6.90
C THR A 426 -24.66 6.88 6.66
N ILE A 427 -23.88 6.31 5.72
CA ILE A 427 -22.55 6.85 5.38
C ILE A 427 -22.66 8.27 4.81
N LEU A 428 -23.62 8.52 3.92
CA LEU A 428 -23.88 9.83 3.34
C LEU A 428 -24.25 10.87 4.41
N HIS A 429 -25.11 10.50 5.35
CA HIS A 429 -25.53 11.35 6.48
C HIS A 429 -24.32 11.80 7.31
N GLU A 430 -23.45 10.86 7.69
CA GLU A 430 -22.23 11.19 8.43
C GLU A 430 -21.25 12.04 7.60
N CYS A 431 -21.17 11.81 6.29
CA CYS A 431 -20.35 12.66 5.42
C CYS A 431 -20.89 14.10 5.37
N ILE A 432 -22.21 14.31 5.45
CA ILE A 432 -22.80 15.66 5.55
C ILE A 432 -22.44 16.30 6.90
N HIS A 433 -22.47 15.56 8.00
CA HIS A 433 -21.93 16.08 9.27
C HIS A 433 -20.47 16.48 9.15
N ALA A 434 -19.63 15.67 8.50
CA ALA A 434 -18.24 16.02 8.27
C ALA A 434 -18.09 17.30 7.42
N PHE A 435 -18.91 17.47 6.39
CA PHE A 435 -19.00 18.71 5.62
C PHE A 435 -19.31 19.91 6.52
N LEU A 436 -20.32 19.79 7.38
CA LEU A 436 -20.69 20.85 8.31
C LEU A 436 -19.53 21.19 9.26
N PHE A 437 -18.85 20.19 9.84
CA PHE A 437 -17.67 20.44 10.68
C PHE A 437 -16.55 21.20 9.96
N ILE A 438 -16.23 20.80 8.73
CA ILE A 438 -15.25 21.51 7.89
C ILE A 438 -15.65 22.96 7.70
N LYS A 439 -16.92 23.17 7.35
CA LYS A 439 -17.49 24.48 7.05
C LYS A 439 -17.48 25.40 8.26
N LYS A 440 -17.75 24.87 9.45
CA LYS A 440 -17.67 25.61 10.73
C LYS A 440 -16.28 26.17 10.96
N ASN A 441 -15.26 25.36 10.71
CA ASN A 441 -13.87 25.72 10.95
C ASN A 441 -13.31 26.60 9.83
N ASN A 442 -13.93 26.59 8.65
CA ASN A 442 -13.50 27.35 7.47
C ASN A 442 -14.69 28.09 6.81
N PRO A 443 -15.15 29.23 7.37
CA PRO A 443 -16.33 29.94 6.86
C PRO A 443 -16.19 30.46 5.42
N SER A 444 -14.98 30.59 4.88
CA SER A 444 -14.70 31.06 3.51
C SER A 444 -14.83 29.97 2.42
N VAL A 445 -14.94 28.70 2.80
CA VAL A 445 -14.98 27.54 1.89
C VAL A 445 -16.37 27.37 1.26
N GLY A 446 -16.54 27.61 -0.05
CA GLY A 446 -17.76 27.33 -0.83
C GLY A 446 -18.71 28.49 -1.13
N MET A 447 -18.17 29.62 -1.61
CA MET A 447 -18.85 30.93 -1.61
C MET A 447 -20.13 31.09 -2.46
N ASP A 448 -20.41 30.19 -3.41
CA ASP A 448 -21.63 30.26 -4.24
C ASP A 448 -22.84 29.48 -3.69
N PHE A 449 -22.63 28.37 -2.98
CA PHE A 449 -23.67 27.71 -2.16
C PHE A 449 -23.99 28.54 -0.88
N ILE A 450 -23.05 29.42 -0.54
CA ILE A 450 -22.92 30.18 0.71
C ILE A 450 -23.88 31.33 0.88
N LYS A 451 -24.49 31.85 -0.19
CA LYS A 451 -25.57 32.84 -0.02
C LYS A 451 -26.77 32.25 0.74
N THR A 452 -26.94 30.92 0.71
CA THR A 452 -27.98 30.17 1.44
C THR A 452 -27.51 29.67 2.81
N LEU A 453 -26.19 29.56 3.01
CA LEU A 453 -25.60 29.03 4.25
C LEU A 453 -25.20 30.11 5.27
N ASN A 454 -25.16 31.38 4.85
CA ASN A 454 -24.60 32.50 5.62
C ASN A 454 -25.42 32.99 6.83
N GLU A 455 -26.51 32.33 7.19
CA GLU A 455 -27.26 32.62 8.42
C GLU A 455 -26.89 31.62 9.53
N ALA A 456 -25.65 31.77 10.03
CA ALA A 456 -25.05 31.02 11.14
C ALA A 456 -24.91 29.49 10.95
N TYR A 457 -23.71 28.98 11.25
CA TYR A 457 -23.49 27.54 11.39
C TYR A 457 -24.50 26.97 12.41
N PRO A 458 -25.29 25.94 12.07
CA PRO A 458 -26.24 25.36 13.00
C PRO A 458 -25.49 24.76 14.21
N SER A 459 -25.96 25.03 15.43
CA SER A 459 -25.52 24.28 16.61
C SER A 459 -25.65 22.76 16.37
N ALA A 460 -25.00 21.92 17.19
CA ALA A 460 -25.11 20.46 17.05
C ALA A 460 -26.58 20.00 16.93
N ASP A 461 -27.46 20.58 17.76
CA ASP A 461 -28.91 20.29 17.75
C ASP A 461 -29.63 20.85 16.51
N GLN A 462 -29.09 21.89 15.87
CA GLN A 462 -29.66 22.49 14.66
C GLN A 462 -29.15 21.83 13.37
N GLN A 463 -28.11 21.00 13.41
CA GLN A 463 -27.54 20.37 12.21
C GLN A 463 -28.55 19.45 11.54
N HIS A 464 -29.30 18.68 12.33
CA HIS A 464 -30.34 17.81 11.81
C HIS A 464 -31.52 18.60 11.22
N ASP A 465 -31.95 19.70 11.87
CA ASP A 465 -32.94 20.63 11.30
C ASP A 465 -32.44 21.25 9.97
N PHE A 466 -31.16 21.62 9.90
CA PHE A 466 -30.55 22.10 8.65
C PHE A 466 -30.60 21.02 7.57
N MET A 467 -30.28 19.77 7.90
CA MET A 467 -30.31 18.66 6.94
C MET A 467 -31.71 18.45 6.37
N VAL A 468 -32.74 18.44 7.21
CA VAL A 468 -34.15 18.34 6.76
C VAL A 468 -34.48 19.47 5.77
N ASN A 469 -34.11 20.71 6.10
CA ASN A 469 -34.52 21.87 5.32
C ASN A 469 -33.69 22.11 4.05
N LYS A 470 -32.44 21.63 3.99
CA LYS A 470 -31.47 22.03 2.96
C LYS A 470 -30.75 20.86 2.27
N MET A 471 -30.65 19.70 2.92
CA MET A 471 -29.82 18.60 2.41
C MET A 471 -30.62 17.41 1.87
N ILE A 472 -31.91 17.30 2.20
CA ILE A 472 -32.76 16.22 1.68
C ILE A 472 -32.73 16.13 0.15
N PRO A 473 -32.85 17.23 -0.64
CA PRO A 473 -32.76 17.14 -2.10
C PRO A 473 -31.43 16.56 -2.60
N THR A 474 -30.32 16.96 -1.98
CA THR A 474 -28.99 16.42 -2.30
C THR A 474 -28.90 14.94 -1.95
N MET A 475 -29.38 14.54 -0.77
CA MET A 475 -29.39 13.12 -0.35
C MET A 475 -30.24 12.27 -1.30
N GLN A 476 -31.43 12.74 -1.67
CA GLN A 476 -32.29 12.08 -2.66
C GLN A 476 -31.56 11.88 -3.97
N LYS A 477 -30.93 12.94 -4.48
CA LYS A 477 -30.22 12.91 -5.74
C LYS A 477 -29.07 11.91 -5.71
N VAL A 478 -28.23 11.92 -4.66
CA VAL A 478 -27.16 10.92 -4.48
C VAL A 478 -27.71 9.50 -4.45
N LEU A 479 -28.77 9.24 -3.66
CA LEU A 479 -29.36 7.91 -3.53
C LEU A 479 -29.98 7.41 -4.85
N SER A 480 -30.57 8.32 -5.64
CA SER A 480 -31.09 8.00 -6.98
C SER A 480 -29.99 7.58 -7.95
N GLU A 481 -28.83 8.25 -7.90
CA GLU A 481 -27.70 7.97 -8.80
C GLU A 481 -27.02 6.63 -8.51
N ILE A 482 -27.08 6.18 -7.26
CA ILE A 482 -26.45 4.91 -6.86
C ILE A 482 -27.43 3.74 -6.77
N ARG A 483 -28.75 3.96 -6.99
CA ARG A 483 -29.82 2.96 -6.76
C ARG A 483 -29.43 1.57 -7.24
N ASP A 484 -29.03 1.45 -8.50
CA ASP A 484 -28.78 0.16 -9.15
C ASP A 484 -27.52 -0.54 -8.60
N SER A 485 -26.60 0.23 -8.01
CA SER A 485 -25.39 -0.31 -7.36
C SER A 485 -25.65 -0.79 -5.93
N VAL A 486 -26.73 -0.35 -5.29
CA VAL A 486 -27.02 -0.61 -3.87
C VAL A 486 -28.37 -1.30 -3.64
N THR A 487 -29.01 -1.81 -4.70
CA THR A 487 -30.26 -2.59 -4.65
C THR A 487 -30.23 -3.70 -5.71
N THR A 488 -31.08 -4.72 -5.57
CA THR A 488 -31.20 -5.81 -6.55
C THR A 488 -32.31 -5.52 -7.57
N GLU A 489 -32.18 -6.05 -8.79
CA GLU A 489 -33.23 -5.93 -9.82
C GLU A 489 -34.54 -6.60 -9.39
N SER A 490 -34.45 -7.77 -8.74
CA SER A 490 -35.61 -8.48 -8.19
C SER A 490 -36.29 -7.65 -7.09
N GLY A 491 -35.52 -7.10 -6.15
CA GLY A 491 -36.05 -6.24 -5.10
C GLY A 491 -36.71 -4.96 -5.62
N ARG A 492 -36.14 -4.34 -6.67
CA ARG A 492 -36.75 -3.19 -7.37
C ARG A 492 -38.10 -3.55 -8.00
N SER A 493 -38.15 -4.67 -8.72
CA SER A 493 -39.38 -5.16 -9.36
C SER A 493 -40.49 -5.41 -8.33
N GLU A 494 -40.15 -5.93 -7.14
CA GLU A 494 -41.12 -6.15 -6.06
C GLU A 494 -41.69 -4.84 -5.53
N VAL A 495 -40.86 -3.82 -5.25
CA VAL A 495 -41.37 -2.53 -4.73
C VAL A 495 -42.19 -1.78 -5.76
N GLU A 496 -41.83 -1.85 -7.04
CA GLU A 496 -42.54 -1.17 -8.14
C GLU A 496 -43.96 -1.72 -8.35
N ASN A 497 -44.22 -2.95 -7.91
CA ASN A 497 -45.56 -3.56 -7.91
C ASN A 497 -46.39 -3.22 -6.66
N LEU A 498 -45.82 -2.53 -5.67
CA LEU A 498 -46.55 -2.14 -4.46
C LEU A 498 -47.51 -0.98 -4.72
N THR A 499 -48.66 -1.03 -4.04
CA THR A 499 -49.58 0.10 -3.92
C THR A 499 -49.35 0.78 -2.56
N MET A 500 -49.08 2.08 -2.61
CA MET A 500 -48.90 2.94 -1.45
C MET A 500 -50.20 3.70 -1.17
N HIS A 501 -50.44 4.08 0.10
CA HIS A 501 -51.69 4.70 0.52
C HIS A 501 -51.43 6.03 1.23
N PRO A 502 -51.48 7.17 0.51
CA PRO A 502 -51.18 8.49 1.07
C PRO A 502 -52.17 8.96 2.14
N THR A 503 -53.43 8.52 2.06
CA THR A 503 -54.47 8.85 3.03
C THR A 503 -55.23 7.59 3.43
N ILE A 504 -55.61 7.48 4.70
CA ILE A 504 -56.37 6.33 5.22
C ILE A 504 -57.87 6.60 5.15
N THR A 505 -58.30 7.86 5.32
CA THR A 505 -59.73 8.24 5.30
C THR A 505 -59.94 9.58 4.58
N PRO A 506 -60.41 9.60 3.32
CA PRO A 506 -60.70 8.45 2.47
C PRO A 506 -59.43 7.70 2.08
N LEU A 507 -59.53 6.38 1.86
CA LEU A 507 -58.40 5.59 1.40
C LEU A 507 -58.04 6.00 -0.03
N THR A 508 -56.84 6.52 -0.23
CA THR A 508 -56.28 6.76 -1.57
C THR A 508 -55.15 5.78 -1.86
N SER A 509 -54.83 5.60 -3.14
CA SER A 509 -53.81 4.67 -3.61
C SER A 509 -52.94 5.32 -4.67
N THR A 510 -51.63 5.11 -4.58
CA THR A 510 -50.65 5.49 -5.58
C THR A 510 -49.72 4.31 -5.84
N SER A 511 -49.15 4.22 -7.04
CA SER A 511 -48.02 3.31 -7.27
C SER A 511 -46.80 3.75 -6.44
N TRP A 512 -45.85 2.83 -6.27
CA TRP A 512 -44.54 3.16 -5.71
C TRP A 512 -43.88 4.32 -6.45
N ASP A 513 -43.45 5.33 -5.70
CA ASP A 513 -42.69 6.46 -6.19
C ASP A 513 -41.27 6.42 -5.63
N TRP A 514 -40.28 6.29 -6.52
CA TRP A 514 -38.88 6.27 -6.15
C TRP A 514 -38.43 7.58 -5.51
N ASP A 515 -38.94 8.73 -5.97
CA ASP A 515 -38.55 10.04 -5.43
C ASP A 515 -39.05 10.20 -3.98
N GLU A 516 -40.28 9.75 -3.71
CA GLU A 516 -40.84 9.73 -2.36
C GLU A 516 -40.11 8.73 -1.45
N TYR A 517 -39.69 7.58 -2.00
CA TYR A 517 -38.85 6.64 -1.24
C TYR A 517 -37.51 7.26 -0.86
N TYR A 518 -36.80 7.88 -1.81
CA TYR A 518 -35.51 8.53 -1.53
C TYR A 518 -35.67 9.66 -0.52
N LYS A 519 -36.76 10.42 -0.59
CA LYS A 519 -37.09 11.45 0.40
C LYS A 519 -37.26 10.80 1.78
N SER A 520 -38.08 9.75 1.84
CA SER A 520 -38.44 9.08 3.07
C SER A 520 -37.23 8.46 3.78
N ILE A 521 -36.36 7.76 3.05
CA ILE A 521 -35.14 7.17 3.64
C ILE A 521 -34.11 8.23 4.03
N SER A 522 -34.05 9.37 3.31
CA SER A 522 -33.17 10.50 3.68
C SER A 522 -33.60 11.18 4.99
N LEU A 523 -34.90 11.19 5.28
CA LEU A 523 -35.48 11.68 6.53
C LEU A 523 -35.30 10.71 7.70
N LYS A 524 -34.94 9.44 7.45
CA LYS A 524 -34.74 8.44 8.51
C LYS A 524 -33.50 8.77 9.34
N GLY A 525 -33.65 8.91 10.65
CA GLY A 525 -32.64 9.42 11.58
C GLY A 525 -32.77 10.92 11.87
N LEU A 526 -33.79 11.60 11.32
CA LEU A 526 -34.10 13.01 11.53
C LEU A 526 -35.50 13.21 12.14
N GLU A 527 -36.12 12.15 12.68
CA GLU A 527 -37.52 12.14 13.12
C GLU A 527 -37.79 13.10 14.29
N ASP A 528 -36.79 13.35 15.13
CA ASP A 528 -36.92 14.21 16.31
C ASP A 528 -36.72 15.70 16.01
N THR A 529 -36.47 16.06 14.74
CA THR A 529 -36.25 17.45 14.33
C THR A 529 -37.57 18.22 14.22
N ASN A 530 -37.52 19.53 14.44
CA ASN A 530 -38.69 20.39 14.28
C ASN A 530 -39.19 20.38 12.84
N GLY A 531 -38.26 20.34 11.87
CA GLY A 531 -38.58 20.22 10.45
C GLY A 531 -39.41 18.96 10.15
N PHE A 532 -38.95 17.80 10.62
CA PHE A 532 -39.65 16.54 10.40
C PHE A 532 -41.02 16.52 11.10
N ILE A 533 -41.08 16.86 12.39
CA ILE A 533 -42.32 16.84 13.19
C ILE A 533 -43.40 17.73 12.56
N LYS A 534 -43.01 18.89 12.01
CA LYS A 534 -43.94 19.81 11.33
C LYS A 534 -44.47 19.25 10.02
N GLU A 535 -43.63 18.58 9.24
CA GLU A 535 -44.02 18.02 7.93
C GLU A 535 -44.79 16.70 8.06
N TYR A 536 -44.42 15.87 9.03
CA TYR A 536 -44.94 14.53 9.31
C TYR A 536 -45.43 14.41 10.77
N PRO A 537 -46.48 15.14 11.17
CA PRO A 537 -46.97 15.13 12.56
C PRO A 537 -47.47 13.74 12.96
N TYR A 538 -47.18 13.29 14.18
CA TYR A 538 -47.69 12.03 14.70
C TYR A 538 -48.88 12.24 15.64
N PRO A 539 -49.99 11.51 15.48
CA PRO A 539 -50.33 10.62 14.36
C PRO A 539 -50.85 11.41 13.14
N SER A 540 -50.50 10.99 11.92
CA SER A 540 -51.11 11.51 10.68
C SER A 540 -50.94 10.56 9.50
N ASP A 541 -51.82 10.71 8.50
CA ASP A 541 -51.71 10.03 7.20
C ASP A 541 -50.32 10.23 6.55
N LYS A 542 -49.72 11.43 6.69
CA LYS A 542 -48.38 11.72 6.16
C LYS A 542 -47.30 10.90 6.86
N PHE A 543 -47.33 10.84 8.19
CA PHE A 543 -46.38 10.05 8.96
C PHE A 543 -46.49 8.56 8.61
N ASP A 544 -47.71 8.04 8.53
CA ASP A 544 -47.95 6.65 8.16
C ASP A 544 -47.49 6.34 6.72
N PHE A 545 -47.68 7.28 5.79
CA PHE A 545 -47.23 7.15 4.41
C PHE A 545 -45.69 7.10 4.31
N TRP A 546 -45.00 8.00 5.01
CA TRP A 546 -43.54 8.00 5.10
C TRP A 546 -42.99 6.68 5.68
N ASP A 547 -43.55 6.23 6.81
CA ASP A 547 -43.11 5.00 7.49
C ASP A 547 -43.33 3.75 6.62
N ARG A 548 -44.41 3.71 5.83
CA ARG A 548 -44.66 2.64 4.84
C ARG A 548 -43.57 2.59 3.77
N TYR A 549 -43.11 3.72 3.24
CA TYR A 549 -42.02 3.75 2.26
C TYR A 549 -40.73 3.17 2.83
N VAL A 550 -40.36 3.59 4.04
CA VAL A 550 -39.17 3.08 4.74
C VAL A 550 -39.29 1.55 4.95
N LYS A 551 -40.42 1.09 5.47
CA LYS A 551 -40.65 -0.35 5.74
C LYS A 551 -40.66 -1.20 4.48
N ALA A 552 -41.31 -0.72 3.41
CA ALA A 552 -41.35 -1.41 2.13
C ALA A 552 -39.95 -1.54 1.53
N GLY A 553 -39.18 -0.45 1.46
CA GLY A 553 -37.81 -0.49 0.97
C GLY A 553 -36.95 -1.51 1.73
N LYS A 554 -36.97 -1.45 3.07
CA LYS A 554 -36.26 -2.40 3.95
C LYS A 554 -36.65 -3.86 3.70
N THR A 555 -37.92 -4.11 3.40
CA THR A 555 -38.44 -5.47 3.23
C THR A 555 -38.01 -6.08 1.89
N TRP A 556 -37.93 -5.29 0.82
CA TRP A 556 -37.90 -5.82 -0.54
C TRP A 556 -36.58 -5.59 -1.28
N LEU A 557 -35.89 -4.47 -1.07
CA LEU A 557 -34.82 -4.01 -1.98
C LEU A 557 -33.52 -4.82 -1.97
N ASP A 558 -33.28 -5.62 -0.93
CA ASP A 558 -32.13 -6.53 -0.82
C ASP A 558 -32.51 -8.01 -1.06
N LYS A 559 -33.78 -8.31 -1.41
CA LYS A 559 -34.18 -9.67 -1.78
C LYS A 559 -33.48 -10.08 -3.08
N LYS A 560 -32.90 -11.27 -3.09
CA LYS A 560 -32.20 -11.83 -4.26
C LYS A 560 -33.15 -12.66 -5.09
#